data_AF-A0A959NZL5-F1
#
_entry.id   AF-A0A959NZL5-F1
#
_cell.length_a   1.000
_cell.length_b   1.000
_cell.length_c   1.000
_cell.angle_alpha   90.00
_cell.angle_beta   90.00
_cell.angle_gamma   90.00
#
_symmetry.space_group_name_H-M   'P 1'
#
loop_
_entity.id
_entity.type
_entity.pdbx_description
1 polymer ?
#
loop_
_entity_poly.entity_id
_entity_poly.type
_entity_poly.pdbx_seq_one_letter_code
_entity_poly.pdbx_strand_id
1 'polypeptide(L)'
;MENNLRPFCHRLPQRTIVDIFEITDFSQIPTSAGAYIFVSLKEKFIYPNGNSRVIYIGQAVNLRNRIKNHLRNANEVRSLSKNERTSYVYFSRYQYLSKFGGKLYIFTCKGKQESKNLENKLIEQFYDRYFAIPVGNGAYSFKK
;
A
#
# COMPACT_ATOMS: atom_id res chain seq x y z
N MET A 1 5.90 -16.96 10.67
CA MET A 1 5.46 -15.98 9.64
C MET A 1 6.52 -14.90 9.50
N GLU A 2 7.28 -14.88 8.41
CA GLU A 2 8.24 -13.81 8.12
C GLU A 2 7.52 -12.46 7.99
N ASN A 3 7.96 -11.47 8.78
CA ASN A 3 7.48 -10.11 8.66
C ASN A 3 8.27 -9.41 7.55
N ASN A 4 7.67 -9.35 6.35
CA ASN A 4 8.22 -8.74 5.13
C ASN A 4 8.63 -7.25 5.28
N LEU A 5 8.30 -6.62 6.41
CA LEU A 5 8.65 -5.23 6.69
C LEU A 5 9.88 -5.07 7.60
N ARG A 6 10.34 -6.11 8.31
CA ARG A 6 11.52 -6.03 9.19
C ARG A 6 12.78 -5.43 8.54
N PRO A 7 13.03 -5.60 7.23
CA PRO A 7 14.22 -5.03 6.60
C PRO A 7 14.28 -3.50 6.58
N PHE A 8 13.15 -2.79 6.79
CA PHE A 8 13.12 -1.33 6.72
C PHE A 8 12.18 -0.65 7.74
N CYS A 9 11.15 -1.33 8.25
CA CYS A 9 10.22 -0.77 9.22
C CYS A 9 10.49 -1.31 10.63
N HIS A 10 10.96 -0.45 11.52
CA HIS A 10 11.21 -0.79 12.93
C HIS A 10 9.94 -0.85 13.79
N ARG A 11 8.80 -0.39 13.27
CA ARG A 11 7.52 -0.41 13.97
C ARG A 11 6.73 -1.65 13.58
N LEU A 12 6.16 -2.33 14.57
CA LEU A 12 5.21 -3.41 14.27
C LEU A 12 3.85 -2.84 13.84
N PRO A 13 3.24 -3.43 12.80
CA PRO A 13 1.88 -3.07 12.38
C PRO A 13 0.89 -3.44 13.50
N GLN A 14 -0.11 -2.58 13.71
CA GLN A 14 -1.20 -2.88 14.64
C GLN A 14 -2.13 -3.96 14.10
N ARG A 15 -2.30 -4.03 12.78
CA ARG A 15 -3.10 -5.06 12.10
C ARG A 15 -2.42 -5.50 10.81
N THR A 16 -2.59 -6.77 10.48
CA THR A 16 -2.16 -7.36 9.22
C THR A 16 -3.35 -8.09 8.60
N ILE A 17 -3.61 -7.84 7.32
CA ILE A 17 -4.61 -8.55 6.53
C ILE A 17 -3.84 -9.31 5.45
N VAL A 18 -4.06 -10.63 5.37
CA VAL A 18 -3.27 -11.53 4.51
C VAL A 18 -3.52 -11.24 3.03
N ASP A 19 -4.79 -11.19 2.62
CA ASP A 19 -5.19 -10.74 1.29
C ASP A 19 -6.30 -9.69 1.43
N ILE A 20 -6.04 -8.49 0.89
CA ILE A 20 -7.00 -7.38 0.88
C ILE A 20 -8.28 -7.72 0.11
N PHE A 21 -8.21 -8.63 -0.86
CA PHE A 21 -9.36 -9.04 -1.66
C PHE A 21 -10.30 -10.01 -0.94
N GLU A 22 -9.86 -10.57 0.20
CA GLU A 22 -10.67 -11.48 1.03
C GLU A 22 -11.35 -10.75 2.21
N ILE A 23 -11.25 -9.42 2.28
CA ILE A 23 -11.91 -8.64 3.33
C ILE A 23 -13.43 -8.67 3.12
N THR A 24 -14.12 -9.42 3.97
CA THR A 24 -15.59 -9.42 4.07
C THR A 24 -16.09 -8.53 5.20
N ASP A 25 -15.30 -8.37 6.26
CA ASP A 25 -15.60 -7.51 7.41
C ASP A 25 -14.54 -6.42 7.62
N PHE A 26 -14.99 -5.17 7.53
CA PHE A 26 -14.17 -3.97 7.73
C PHE A 26 -14.15 -3.47 9.18
N SER A 27 -14.91 -4.09 10.10
CA SER A 27 -14.96 -3.70 11.52
C SER A 27 -13.59 -3.76 12.18
N GLN A 28 -12.76 -4.73 11.76
CA GLN A 28 -11.39 -4.96 12.23
C GLN A 28 -10.39 -3.89 11.77
N ILE A 29 -10.77 -3.05 10.80
CA ILE A 29 -9.97 -1.91 10.36
C ILE A 29 -10.31 -0.69 11.22
N PRO A 30 -9.31 -0.05 11.85
CA PRO A 30 -9.52 1.14 12.67
C PRO A 30 -10.19 2.27 11.87
N THR A 31 -11.04 3.06 12.54
CA THR A 31 -11.58 4.31 12.00
C THR A 31 -10.65 5.51 12.24
N SER A 32 -9.58 5.31 13.02
CA SER A 32 -8.60 6.35 13.38
C SER A 32 -7.64 6.69 12.24
N ALA A 33 -6.90 7.78 12.42
CA ALA A 33 -5.81 8.18 11.54
C ALA A 33 -4.62 7.20 11.63
N GLY A 34 -3.87 7.11 10.53
CA GLY A 34 -2.70 6.26 10.45
C GLY A 34 -2.12 6.11 9.04
N ALA A 35 -1.21 5.16 8.90
CA ALA A 35 -0.57 4.78 7.65
C ALA A 35 -0.77 3.29 7.35
N TYR A 36 -0.54 2.90 6.11
CA TYR A 36 -0.66 1.52 5.67
C TYR A 36 0.32 1.21 4.55
N ILE A 37 0.61 -0.09 4.40
CA ILE A 37 1.52 -0.61 3.39
C ILE A 37 0.82 -1.75 2.66
N PHE A 38 0.74 -1.65 1.34
CA PHE A 38 0.39 -2.76 0.45
C PHE A 38 1.65 -3.49 0.02
N VAL A 39 1.63 -4.82 0.17
CA VAL A 39 2.73 -5.71 -0.17
C VAL A 39 2.21 -6.81 -1.09
N SER A 40 2.93 -7.06 -2.18
CA SER A 40 2.63 -8.07 -3.17
C SER A 40 2.67 -9.49 -2.57
N LEU A 41 1.63 -10.28 -2.84
CA LEU A 41 1.61 -11.69 -2.46
C LEU A 41 2.47 -12.55 -3.38
N LYS A 42 2.64 -12.16 -4.65
CA LYS A 42 3.26 -13.01 -5.68
C LYS A 42 4.66 -12.56 -6.08
N GLU A 43 4.92 -11.25 -6.08
CA GLU A 43 6.08 -10.66 -6.78
C GLU A 43 7.00 -9.84 -5.86
N LYS A 44 8.31 -9.87 -6.15
CA LYS A 44 9.31 -8.95 -5.59
C LYS A 44 9.74 -7.98 -6.70
N PHE A 45 9.67 -6.68 -6.43
CA PHE A 45 10.12 -5.64 -7.36
C PHE A 45 11.59 -5.31 -7.14
N ILE A 46 12.28 -5.00 -8.23
CA ILE A 46 13.69 -4.62 -8.24
C ILE A 46 13.83 -3.15 -7.91
N TYR A 47 14.78 -2.83 -7.04
CA TYR A 47 15.17 -1.49 -6.63
C TYR A 47 16.70 -1.34 -6.70
N PRO A 48 17.24 -0.11 -6.70
CA PRO A 48 18.68 0.11 -6.77
C PRO A 48 19.48 -0.64 -5.69
N ASN A 49 18.93 -0.78 -4.47
CA ASN A 49 19.56 -1.54 -3.39
C ASN A 49 18.76 -2.80 -2.99
N GLY A 50 18.54 -3.69 -3.96
CA GLY A 50 17.94 -5.01 -3.76
C GLY A 50 16.47 -5.08 -4.13
N ASN A 51 15.74 -6.04 -3.56
CA ASN A 51 14.36 -6.33 -3.97
C ASN A 51 13.37 -6.15 -2.81
N SER A 52 12.15 -5.70 -3.12
CA SER A 52 11.07 -5.56 -2.13
C SER A 52 9.71 -5.92 -2.71
N ARG A 53 8.84 -6.46 -1.86
CA ARG A 53 7.45 -6.77 -2.23
C ARG A 53 6.52 -5.56 -2.07
N VAL A 54 6.99 -4.42 -1.55
CA VAL A 54 6.12 -3.27 -1.26
C VAL A 54 5.60 -2.67 -2.55
N ILE A 55 4.28 -2.62 -2.67
CA ILE A 55 3.59 -1.98 -3.78
C ILE A 55 3.41 -0.49 -3.48
N TYR A 56 2.86 -0.17 -2.31
CA TYR A 56 2.43 1.19 -2.00
C TYR A 56 2.41 1.45 -0.50
N ILE A 57 2.83 2.65 -0.10
CA ILE A 57 2.74 3.19 1.26
C ILE A 57 1.81 4.40 1.20
N GLY A 58 0.80 4.44 2.07
CA GLY A 58 -0.17 5.52 2.10
C GLY A 58 -0.60 5.91 3.52
N GLN A 59 -1.26 7.06 3.64
CA GLN A 59 -1.93 7.49 4.88
C GLN A 59 -3.44 7.69 4.74
N ALA A 60 -4.12 7.77 5.88
CA ALA A 60 -5.46 8.29 5.99
C ALA A 60 -5.74 8.89 7.37
N VAL A 61 -6.68 9.85 7.42
CA VAL A 61 -7.32 10.30 8.67
C VAL A 61 -8.39 9.32 9.16
N ASN A 62 -8.94 8.51 8.26
CA ASN A 62 -9.84 7.39 8.55
C ASN A 62 -9.40 6.17 7.74
N LEU A 63 -8.69 5.24 8.40
CA LEU A 63 -8.13 4.06 7.76
C LEU A 63 -9.22 3.18 7.15
N ARG A 64 -10.31 2.89 7.86
CA ARG A 64 -11.41 2.05 7.36
C ARG A 64 -11.97 2.54 6.03
N ASN A 65 -12.34 3.82 5.95
CA ASN A 65 -12.89 4.40 4.73
C ASN A 65 -11.88 4.38 3.58
N ARG A 66 -10.60 4.66 3.88
CA ARG A 66 -9.54 4.62 2.88
C ARG A 66 -9.33 3.21 2.33
N ILE A 67 -9.30 2.19 3.19
CA ILE A 67 -9.12 0.80 2.73
C ILE A 67 -10.35 0.31 1.94
N LYS A 68 -11.58 0.68 2.33
CA LYS A 68 -12.78 0.41 1.51
C LYS A 68 -12.66 0.97 0.10
N ASN A 69 -12.23 2.23 -0.01
CA ASN A 69 -12.03 2.87 -1.32
C ASN A 69 -10.93 2.18 -2.14
N HIS A 70 -9.83 1.78 -1.50
CA HIS A 70 -8.78 1.01 -2.18
C HIS A 70 -9.29 -0.32 -2.70
N LEU A 71 -10.05 -1.08 -1.89
CA LEU A 71 -10.60 -2.37 -2.32
C LEU A 71 -11.58 -2.18 -3.49
N ARG A 72 -12.47 -1.18 -3.42
CA ARG A 72 -13.39 -0.85 -4.52
C ARG A 72 -12.63 -0.57 -5.82
N ASN A 73 -11.66 0.34 -5.78
CA ASN A 73 -10.88 0.72 -6.97
C ASN A 73 -10.02 -0.44 -7.49
N ALA A 74 -9.46 -1.27 -6.60
CA ALA A 74 -8.69 -2.44 -7.01
C ALA A 74 -9.57 -3.52 -7.65
N ASN A 75 -10.80 -3.72 -7.16
CA ASN A 75 -11.78 -4.64 -7.75
C ASN A 75 -12.28 -4.15 -9.11
N GLU A 76 -12.52 -2.85 -9.25
CA GLU A 76 -12.85 -2.24 -10.53
C GLU A 76 -11.73 -2.50 -11.56
N VAL A 77 -10.47 -2.23 -11.20
CA VAL A 77 -9.33 -2.56 -12.08
C VAL A 77 -9.27 -4.07 -12.40
N ARG A 78 -9.64 -4.96 -11.46
CA ARG A 78 -9.71 -6.41 -11.72
C ARG A 78 -10.77 -6.79 -12.76
N SER A 79 -11.92 -6.11 -12.77
CA SER A 79 -13.01 -6.40 -13.71
C SER A 79 -12.78 -5.86 -15.13
N LEU A 80 -11.89 -4.89 -15.30
CA LEU A 80 -11.56 -4.33 -16.62
C LEU A 80 -10.72 -5.30 -17.48
N SER A 81 -11.02 -5.34 -18.78
CA SER A 81 -10.20 -5.98 -19.80
C SER A 81 -8.86 -5.24 -19.99
N LYS A 82 -7.91 -5.87 -20.69
CA LYS A 82 -6.59 -5.25 -20.96
C LYS A 82 -6.71 -3.90 -21.68
N ASN A 83 -7.60 -3.79 -22.66
CA ASN A 83 -7.77 -2.58 -23.47
C ASN A 83 -8.44 -1.44 -22.66
N GLU A 84 -9.37 -1.78 -21.77
CA GLU A 84 -9.96 -0.82 -20.85
C GLU A 84 -8.95 -0.34 -19.80
N ARG A 85 -8.10 -1.24 -19.29
CA ARG A 85 -7.04 -0.84 -18.33
C ARG A 85 -6.05 0.16 -18.92
N THR A 86 -5.84 0.16 -20.23
CA THR A 86 -4.94 1.10 -20.90
C THR A 86 -5.58 2.46 -21.20
N SER A 87 -6.91 2.54 -21.31
CA SER A 87 -7.63 3.81 -21.49
C SER A 87 -7.90 4.54 -20.17
N TYR A 88 -7.89 3.81 -19.05
CA TYR A 88 -8.06 4.38 -17.72
C TYR A 88 -6.74 4.55 -16.98
N VAL A 89 -6.33 5.80 -16.75
CA VAL A 89 -5.18 6.15 -15.89
C VAL A 89 -5.58 5.99 -14.41
N TYR A 90 -5.85 4.75 -13.97
CA TYR A 90 -5.94 4.46 -12.54
C TYR A 90 -4.56 4.61 -11.89
N PHE A 91 -4.55 4.96 -10.60
CA PHE A 91 -3.32 4.96 -9.80
C PHE A 91 -2.60 3.61 -9.95
N SER A 92 -1.32 3.64 -10.34
CA SER A 92 -0.52 2.45 -10.66
C SER A 92 -0.59 1.35 -9.59
N ARG A 93 -0.69 1.74 -8.31
CA ARG A 93 -0.91 0.84 -7.16
C ARG A 93 -2.04 -0.18 -7.36
N TYR A 94 -3.13 0.18 -8.04
CA TYR A 94 -4.26 -0.72 -8.28
C TYR A 94 -3.98 -1.73 -9.38
N GLN A 95 -3.18 -1.36 -10.39
CA GLN A 95 -2.69 -2.29 -11.40
C GLN A 95 -1.79 -3.37 -10.75
N TYR A 96 -0.87 -2.94 -9.88
CA TYR A 96 -0.01 -3.86 -9.11
C TYR A 96 -0.84 -4.78 -8.19
N LEU A 97 -1.76 -4.22 -7.40
CA LEU A 97 -2.64 -5.01 -6.52
C LEU A 97 -3.47 -6.03 -7.30
N SER A 98 -4.11 -5.59 -8.39
CA SER A 98 -4.93 -6.44 -9.26
C SER A 98 -4.15 -7.61 -9.84
N LYS A 99 -2.90 -7.38 -10.27
CA LYS A 99 -2.04 -8.41 -10.88
C LYS A 99 -1.45 -9.37 -9.86
N PHE A 100 -0.96 -8.86 -8.73
CA PHE A 100 -0.11 -9.63 -7.82
C PHE A 100 -0.74 -10.00 -6.47
N GLY A 101 -1.98 -9.57 -6.23
CA GLY A 101 -2.60 -9.66 -4.89
C GLY A 101 -1.97 -8.66 -3.92
N GLY A 102 -2.55 -8.55 -2.72
CA GLY A 102 -2.08 -7.55 -1.76
C GLY A 102 -2.27 -7.94 -0.30
N LYS A 103 -1.17 -8.14 0.41
CA LYS A 103 -1.14 -8.10 1.87
C LYS A 103 -1.17 -6.65 2.35
N LEU A 104 -1.94 -6.38 3.40
CA LEU A 104 -2.10 -5.05 3.97
C LEU A 104 -1.59 -5.01 5.41
N TYR A 105 -0.64 -4.10 5.67
CA TYR A 105 -0.17 -3.76 7.01
C TYR A 105 -0.70 -2.40 7.43
N ILE A 106 -1.25 -2.30 8.63
CA ILE A 106 -1.90 -1.08 9.15
C ILE A 106 -1.16 -0.57 10.37
N PHE A 107 -0.90 0.74 10.38
CA PHE A 107 -0.25 1.46 11.45
C PHE A 107 -1.15 2.60 11.94
N THR A 108 -1.54 2.62 13.21
CA THR A 108 -2.32 3.75 13.77
C THR A 108 -1.41 4.87 14.24
N CYS A 109 -1.86 6.12 14.17
CA CYS A 109 -1.16 7.21 14.84
C CYS A 109 -1.14 7.00 16.36
N LYS A 110 -0.10 7.52 17.04
CA LYS A 110 0.03 7.52 18.50
C LYS A 110 0.09 8.96 19.04
N GLY A 111 -0.65 9.26 20.10
CA GLY A 111 -0.66 10.60 20.70
C GLY A 111 -0.99 11.68 19.68
N LYS A 112 -0.16 12.74 19.61
CA LYS A 112 -0.30 13.86 18.66
C LYS A 112 0.31 13.60 17.27
N GLN A 113 0.66 12.36 16.93
CA GLN A 113 1.24 12.03 15.64
C GLN A 113 0.24 12.22 14.49
N GLU A 114 0.61 13.02 13.49
CA GLU A 114 -0.15 13.11 12.25
C GLU A 114 0.11 11.90 11.34
N SER A 115 -0.93 11.48 10.61
CA SER A 115 -0.85 10.35 9.67
C SER A 115 0.12 10.61 8.53
N LYS A 116 0.27 11.87 8.11
CA LYS A 116 1.26 12.28 7.11
C LYS A 116 2.68 12.08 7.59
N ASN A 117 2.99 12.47 8.83
CA ASN A 117 4.31 12.25 9.42
C ASN A 117 4.63 10.76 9.57
N LEU A 118 3.63 9.94 9.89
CA LEU A 118 3.81 8.49 9.94
C LEU A 118 4.08 7.88 8.55
N GLU A 119 3.36 8.32 7.50
CA GLU A 119 3.64 7.89 6.11
C GLU A 119 5.02 8.33 5.64
N ASN A 120 5.39 9.60 5.86
CA ASN A 120 6.71 10.11 5.48
C ASN A 120 7.83 9.27 6.11
N LYS A 121 7.73 8.98 7.41
CA LYS A 121 8.70 8.12 8.10
C LYS A 121 8.80 6.71 7.50
N LEU A 122 7.67 6.11 7.09
CA LEU A 122 7.67 4.79 6.45
C LEU A 122 8.28 4.84 5.03
N ILE A 123 8.06 5.93 4.30
CA ILE A 123 8.66 6.15 2.98
C ILE A 123 10.16 6.41 3.10
N GLU A 124 10.61 7.25 4.04
CA GLU A 124 12.02 7.51 4.33
C GLU A 124 12.76 6.21 4.66
N GLN A 125 12.20 5.41 5.58
CA GLN A 125 12.74 4.10 5.93
C GLN A 125 12.87 3.15 4.73
N PHE A 126 11.86 3.15 3.85
CA PHE A 126 11.91 2.38 2.62
C PHE A 126 13.00 2.91 1.68
N TYR A 127 13.11 4.23 1.54
CA TYR A 127 14.09 4.90 0.70
C TYR A 127 15.52 4.65 1.21
N ASP A 128 15.79 4.79 2.50
CA ASP A 128 17.10 4.51 3.10
C ASP A 128 17.57 3.09 2.82
N ARG A 129 16.63 2.13 2.77
CA ARG A 129 16.93 0.73 2.47
C ARG A 129 17.13 0.47 0.98
N TYR A 130 16.27 1.00 0.13
CA TYR A 130 16.16 0.58 -1.28
C TYR A 130 16.62 1.63 -2.30
N PHE A 131 16.94 2.85 -1.84
CA PHE A 131 17.32 4.04 -2.62
C PHE A 131 16.28 4.48 -3.67
N ALA A 132 15.01 4.18 -3.41
CA ALA A 132 13.88 4.53 -4.26
C ALA A 132 12.57 4.49 -3.46
N ILE A 133 11.50 5.09 -3.99
CA ILE A 133 10.15 4.96 -3.43
C ILE A 133 9.44 3.70 -3.97
N PRO A 134 8.39 3.19 -3.29
CA PRO A 134 7.67 2.01 -3.78
C PRO A 134 7.08 2.18 -5.18
N VAL A 135 6.94 1.07 -5.92
CA VAL A 135 6.55 1.08 -7.35
C VAL A 135 5.17 1.73 -7.63
N GLY A 136 4.27 1.69 -6.64
CA GLY A 136 2.93 2.29 -6.70
C GLY A 136 2.83 3.70 -6.09
N ASN A 137 3.91 4.25 -5.53
CA ASN A 137 3.97 5.58 -4.91
C ASN A 137 4.29 6.73 -5.89
N GLY A 138 4.22 6.46 -7.20
CA GLY A 138 4.79 7.29 -8.27
C GLY A 138 4.66 8.81 -8.13
N ALA A 139 5.69 9.53 -8.58
CA ALA A 139 5.64 10.95 -8.91
C ALA A 139 4.92 11.10 -10.26
N TYR A 140 3.84 11.88 -10.31
CA TYR A 140 3.07 12.07 -11.54
C TYR A 140 3.76 13.09 -12.45
N SER A 141 4.22 12.66 -13.63
CA SER A 141 4.71 13.52 -14.71
C SER A 141 3.97 13.27 -16.04
N PHE A 142 2.72 12.81 -16.00
CA PHE A 142 1.93 12.64 -17.21
C PHE A 142 1.21 13.96 -17.53
N LYS A 143 1.67 14.65 -18.59
CA LYS A 143 0.86 15.67 -19.27
C LYS A 143 -0.34 14.98 -19.94
N LYS A 144 -1.52 15.61 -19.84
CA LYS A 144 -2.63 15.34 -20.76
C LYS A 144 -2.33 15.93 -22.12
#